data_AF-A0A5K0VNI4-F1
#
_entry.id   AF-A0A5K0VNI4-F1
#
_cell.length_a   1.000
_cell.length_b   1.000
_cell.length_c   1.000
_cell.angle_alpha   90.00
_cell.angle_beta   90.00
_cell.angle_gamma   90.00
#
_symmetry.space_group_name_H-M   'P 1'
#
loop_
_entity.id
_entity.type
_entity.pdbx_description
1 polymer ?
#
loop_
_entity_poly.entity_id
_entity_poly.type
_entity_poly.pdbx_seq_one_letter_code
_entity_poly.pdbx_strand_id
1 'polypeptide(L)' 'SNVETEKKFPSKSCPLRYGTQKLQEDALKLFNSGLHEYIGLRCQKEHANPDGCSWGVTALSVSASNIHAVPS' A
#
# COMPACT_ATOMS: atom_id res chain seq x y z
N SER A 1 -18.66 5.29 21.93
CA SER A 1 -18.42 6.18 20.77
C SER A 1 -17.64 5.39 19.74
N ASN A 2 -18.15 5.34 18.51
CA ASN A 2 -17.72 4.49 17.39
C ASN A 2 -16.18 4.31 17.32
N VAL A 3 -15.70 3.06 17.36
CA VAL A 3 -14.29 2.72 17.13
C VAL A 3 -14.03 3.01 15.66
N GLU A 4 -13.62 4.23 15.36
CA GLU A 4 -13.22 4.58 14.01
C GLU A 4 -11.94 3.79 13.73
N THR A 5 -12.12 2.65 13.05
CA THR A 5 -11.06 1.75 12.60
C THR A 5 -9.88 2.61 12.15
N GLU A 6 -8.74 2.53 12.86
CA GLU A 6 -7.48 3.08 12.38
C GLU A 6 -7.36 2.65 10.92
N LYS A 7 -7.46 3.60 9.99
CA LYS A 7 -7.56 3.29 8.57
C LYS A 7 -6.30 2.52 8.21
N LYS A 8 -6.44 1.24 7.87
CA LYS A 8 -5.30 0.38 7.56
C LYS A 8 -4.61 0.85 6.29
N PHE A 9 -3.32 0.56 6.17
CA PHE A 9 -2.61 0.76 4.91
C PHE A 9 -3.33 -0.01 3.78
N PRO A 10 -3.58 0.61 2.63
CA PRO A 10 -4.37 -0.02 1.57
C PRO A 10 -3.59 -1.16 0.91
N SER A 11 -4.26 -2.29 0.66
CA SER A 11 -3.72 -3.35 -0.19
C SER A 11 -3.92 -2.98 -1.67
N LYS A 12 -2.87 -3.14 -2.48
CA LYS A 12 -2.88 -2.83 -3.92
C LYS A 12 -2.35 -4.03 -4.71
N SER A 13 -2.83 -4.19 -5.94
CA SER A 13 -2.43 -5.27 -6.84
C SER A 13 -2.32 -4.76 -8.28
N CYS A 14 -1.46 -5.40 -9.08
CA CYS A 14 -1.33 -5.14 -10.51
C CYS A 14 -1.06 -6.46 -11.27
N PRO A 15 -1.19 -6.48 -12.61
CA PRO A 15 -0.72 -7.59 -13.42
C PRO A 15 0.76 -7.90 -13.14
N LEU A 16 1.08 -9.17 -12.92
CA LEU A 16 2.43 -9.62 -12.62
C LEU A 16 3.30 -9.52 -13.88
N ARG A 17 4.36 -8.72 -13.84
CA ARG A 17 5.39 -8.69 -14.87
C ARG A 17 6.56 -9.57 -14.44
N TYR A 18 6.79 -10.67 -15.14
CA TYR A 18 7.89 -11.58 -14.83
C TYR A 18 9.27 -10.89 -14.93
N GLY A 19 10.16 -11.25 -14.00
CA GLY A 19 11.51 -10.73 -13.87
C GLY A 19 11.70 -9.86 -12.62
N THR A 20 12.80 -10.08 -11.88
CA THR A 20 13.05 -9.46 -10.57
C THR A 20 12.98 -7.93 -10.60
N GLN A 21 13.58 -7.29 -11.61
CA GLN A 21 13.56 -5.83 -11.73
C GLN A 21 12.14 -5.29 -11.91
N LYS A 22 11.33 -5.90 -12.79
CA LYS A 22 9.95 -5.47 -13.04
C LYS A 22 9.07 -5.66 -11.81
N LEU A 23 9.26 -6.76 -11.07
CA LEU A 23 8.57 -7.01 -9.81
C LEU A 23 8.91 -5.94 -8.76
N GLN A 24 10.18 -5.54 -8.64
CA GLN A 24 10.59 -4.47 -7.73
C GLN A 24 9.98 -3.13 -8.12
N GLU A 25 10.00 -2.76 -9.39
CA GLU A 25 9.38 -1.55 -9.91
C GLU A 25 7.87 -1.51 -9.61
N ASP A 26 7.17 -2.62 -9.86
CA ASP A 26 5.74 -2.76 -9.61
C ASP A 26 5.43 -2.66 -8.11
N ALA A 27 6.19 -3.36 -7.27
CA ALA A 27 6.03 -3.31 -5.82
C ALA A 27 6.24 -1.89 -5.27
N LEU A 28 7.28 -1.19 -5.73
CA LEU A 28 7.56 0.19 -5.32
C LEU A 28 6.45 1.14 -5.77
N LYS A 29 5.95 0.98 -7.00
CA LYS A 29 4.84 1.78 -7.53
C LYS A 29 3.57 1.59 -6.71
N LEU A 30 3.22 0.33 -6.41
CA LEU A 30 2.04 0.00 -5.59
C LEU A 30 2.19 0.55 -4.16
N PHE A 31 3.38 0.42 -3.56
CA PHE A 31 3.66 0.97 -2.24
C PHE A 31 3.52 2.49 -2.21
N ASN A 32 4.14 3.21 -3.15
CA ASN A 32 4.03 4.68 -3.22
C ASN A 32 2.59 5.15 -3.44
N SER A 33 1.83 4.46 -4.28
CA SER A 33 0.41 4.75 -4.50
C SER A 33 -0.41 4.52 -3.23
N GLY A 34 -0.21 3.39 -2.55
CA GLY A 34 -0.88 3.09 -1.29
C GLY A 34 -0.49 4.05 -0.16
N LEU A 35 0.77 4.48 -0.14
CA LEU A 35 1.29 5.42 0.85
C LEU A 35 0.67 6.81 0.67
N HIS A 36 0.59 7.30 -0.56
CA HIS A 36 -0.05 8.59 -0.85
C HIS A 36 -1.51 8.60 -0.39
N GLU A 37 -2.25 7.51 -0.62
CA GLU A 37 -3.62 7.36 -0.13
C GLU A 37 -3.67 7.27 1.40
N TYR A 38 -2.79 6.49 2.02
CA TYR A 38 -2.74 6.34 3.48
C TYR A 38 -2.42 7.66 4.20
N ILE A 39 -1.38 8.38 3.75
CA ILE A 39 -1.00 9.71 4.25
C ILE A 39 -2.15 10.69 4.03
N GLY A 40 -2.76 10.71 2.85
CA GLY A 40 -3.93 11.55 2.59
C GLY A 40 -5.07 11.26 3.57
N LEU A 41 -5.40 9.99 3.79
CA LEU A 41 -6.49 9.58 4.67
C LEU A 41 -6.22 9.82 6.16
N ARG A 42 -4.96 9.73 6.60
CA ARG A 42 -4.53 9.85 8.00
C ARG A 42 -4.15 11.28 8.35
N CYS A 43 -3.28 11.91 7.55
CA CYS A 43 -2.80 13.26 7.82
C CYS A 43 -3.83 14.35 7.51
N GLN A 44 -4.82 14.12 6.64
CA GLN A 44 -5.92 15.10 6.44
C GLN A 44 -6.87 15.17 7.65
N LYS A 45 -6.96 14.13 8.48
CA LYS A 45 -7.71 14.21 9.75
C LYS A 45 -7.00 15.08 10.78
N GLU A 46 -5.70 15.31 10.58
CA GLU A 46 -4.82 16.02 11.50
C GLU A 46 -4.41 17.40 10.94
N HIS A 47 -5.35 18.15 10.38
CA HIS A 47 -5.17 19.58 10.02
C HIS A 47 -4.79 20.49 11.22
N ALA A 48 -4.49 19.94 12.39
CA ALA A 48 -4.18 20.68 13.60
C ALA A 48 -2.74 20.55 14.10
N ASN A 49 -1.92 19.61 13.60
CA ASN A 49 -0.54 19.50 14.07
C ASN A 49 0.43 18.94 13.00
N PRO A 50 1.46 19.70 12.57
CA PRO A 50 2.52 19.19 11.68
C PRO A 50 3.31 18.02 12.27
N ASP A 51 3.31 17.85 13.61
CA ASP A 51 3.94 16.71 14.29
C ASP A 51 3.00 15.49 14.45
N GLY A 52 1.73 15.60 14.05
CA GLY A 52 0.71 14.57 14.28
C GLY A 52 0.88 13.32 13.41
N CYS A 53 1.33 13.49 12.16
CA CYS A 53 1.25 12.41 11.19
C CYS A 53 2.48 11.48 11.22
N SER A 54 2.76 10.88 12.37
CA SER A 54 3.84 9.90 12.55
C SER A 54 3.42 8.52 12.06
N TRP A 55 3.91 8.10 10.89
CA TRP A 55 3.71 6.75 10.35
C TRP A 55 5.06 6.09 10.04
N GLY A 56 5.08 4.76 10.06
CA GLY A 56 6.25 3.98 9.71
C GLY A 56 5.85 2.63 9.14
N VAL A 57 6.72 2.05 8.32
CA VAL A 57 6.53 0.70 7.79
C VAL A 57 6.87 -0.31 8.88
N THR A 58 5.89 -1.12 9.29
CA THR A 58 6.10 -2.20 10.27
C THR A 58 6.24 -3.57 9.63
N ALA A 59 5.62 -3.77 8.47
CA ALA A 59 5.69 -4.99 7.68
C ALA A 59 5.41 -4.70 6.20
N LEU A 60 6.03 -5.47 5.30
CA LEU A 60 5.74 -5.48 3.88
C LEU A 60 5.61 -6.93 3.41
N SER A 61 4.54 -7.21 2.66
CA SER A 61 4.33 -8.51 2.04
C SER A 61 4.01 -8.32 0.55
N VAL A 62 4.72 -9.03 -0.30
CA VAL A 62 4.44 -9.12 -1.73
C VAL A 62 4.07 -10.55 -2.03
N SER A 63 2.94 -10.76 -2.70
CA SER A 63 2.47 -12.09 -3.08
C SER A 63 2.07 -12.11 -4.54
N ALA A 64 2.26 -13.26 -5.17
CA ALA A 64 1.66 -13.57 -6.47
C ALA A 64 0.33 -14.27 -6.23
N SER A 65 -0.70 -13.89 -6.98
CA SER A 65 -2.03 -14.50 -6.96
C SER A 65 -2.52 -14.72 -8.40
N ASN A 66 -3.64 -15.42 -8.57
CA ASN A 66 -4.22 -15.75 -9.87
C ASN A 66 -3.24 -16.51 -10.80
N ILE A 67 -2.58 -17.54 -10.27
CA ILE A 67 -1.67 -18.39 -11.04
C ILE A 67 -2.51 -19.35 -11.89
N HIS A 68 -2.37 -19.24 -13.22
CA HIS A 68 -3.04 -20.12 -14.17
C HIS A 68 -2.12 -21.28 -14.56
N ALA A 69 -2.66 -22.51 -14.60
CA ALA A 69 -1.89 -23.70 -14.97
C ALA A 69 -1.49 -23.72 -16.45
N VAL A 70 -2.26 -23.03 -17.30
CA VAL A 70 -2.04 -22.95 -18.74
C VAL A 70 -1.95 -21.48 -19.14
N PRO A 71 -0.95 -21.08 -19.94
CA PRO A 71 -0.91 -19.74 -20.51
C PRO A 71 -2.12 -19.50 -21.40
N SER A 72 -2.80 -18.37 -21.23
CA SER A 72 -3.84 -17.86 -22.12
C SER A 72 -3.26 -17.11 -23.31
#